data_AF-A0A1Y2AJ52-F1
#
_entry.id   AF-A0A1Y2AJ52-F1
#
_cell.length_a   1.000
_cell.length_b   1.000
_cell.length_c   1.000
_cell.angle_alpha   90.00
_cell.angle_beta   90.00
_cell.angle_gamma   90.00
#
_symmetry.space_group_name_H-M   'P 1'
#
loop_
_entity.id
_entity.type
_entity.pdbx_description
1 polymer ?
#
loop_
_entity_poly.entity_id
_entity_poly.type
_entity_poly.pdbx_seq_one_letter_code
_entity_poly.pdbx_strand_id
1 'polypeptide(L)'
;MGGLFERVTPLEFDQFLNPSDYEDINAKHIKNQKIMKNVYLVIFIIYLIIGIISLAIFVKLKNWYIIKQRNFKLTFINGLFAFISGLVTLLVQIYTLPCGFTLYVSDVINPFYNAIFLSRSLRIVLLYKFNIFKGKNYII
;
A
#
# COMPACT_ATOMS: atom_id res chain seq x y z
N MET A 1 -2.67 -22.43 -29.10
CA MET A 1 -1.28 -21.91 -29.13
C MET A 1 -1.11 -21.01 -27.92
N GLY A 2 -0.78 -21.59 -26.76
CA GLY A 2 -0.52 -20.86 -25.50
C GLY A 2 0.98 -20.63 -25.38
N GLY A 3 1.39 -19.36 -25.31
CA GLY A 3 2.79 -18.95 -25.34
C GLY A 3 3.49 -19.16 -24.00
N LEU A 4 4.81 -19.31 -24.07
CA LEU A 4 5.83 -19.53 -23.02
C LEU A 4 5.74 -18.66 -21.74
N PHE A 5 4.76 -17.76 -21.64
CA PHE A 5 4.53 -16.82 -20.55
C PHE A 5 3.17 -16.98 -19.85
N GLU A 6 2.38 -18.00 -20.21
CA GLU A 6 1.20 -18.35 -19.42
C GLU A 6 1.67 -18.84 -18.03
N ARG A 7 1.22 -18.15 -16.98
CA ARG A 7 1.51 -18.55 -15.60
C ARG A 7 0.83 -19.90 -15.34
N VAL A 8 1.64 -20.96 -15.23
CA VAL A 8 1.18 -22.23 -14.69
C VAL A 8 0.67 -21.99 -13.27
N THR A 9 -0.60 -22.31 -13.04
CA THR A 9 -1.17 -22.18 -11.70
C THR A 9 -0.58 -23.26 -10.79
N PRO A 10 -0.41 -23.01 -9.48
CA PRO A 10 0.10 -24.03 -8.56
C PRO A 10 -0.74 -25.31 -8.57
N LEU A 11 -2.05 -25.17 -8.86
CA LEU A 11 -2.96 -26.31 -9.04
C LEU A 11 -2.60 -27.16 -10.27
N GLU A 12 -2.31 -26.54 -11.41
CA GLU A 12 -1.88 -27.27 -12.61
C GLU A 12 -0.54 -27.98 -12.36
N PHE A 13 0.39 -27.33 -11.66
CA PHE A 13 1.69 -27.93 -11.32
C PHE A 13 1.55 -29.14 -10.39
N ASP A 14 0.71 -29.06 -9.37
CA ASP A 14 0.45 -30.19 -8.46
C ASP A 14 -0.32 -31.32 -9.16
N GLN A 15 -1.21 -30.99 -10.10
CA GLN A 15 -1.89 -31.96 -10.96
C GLN A 15 -0.91 -32.72 -11.88
N PHE A 16 0.15 -32.05 -12.37
CA PHE A 16 1.22 -32.72 -13.14
C PHE A 16 2.04 -33.70 -12.30
N LEU A 17 2.22 -33.42 -11.00
CA LEU A 17 3.05 -34.25 -10.12
C LEU A 17 2.32 -35.50 -9.63
N ASN A 18 1.04 -35.40 -9.23
CA ASN A 18 0.26 -36.50 -8.65
C ASN A 18 -1.20 -36.51 -9.17
N PRO A 19 -1.47 -37.13 -10.33
CA PRO A 19 -2.80 -37.11 -10.94
C PRO A 19 -3.86 -37.95 -10.19
N SER A 20 -3.47 -38.93 -9.36
CA SER A 20 -4.41 -39.78 -8.60
C SER A 20 -5.03 -39.09 -7.38
N ASP A 21 -4.36 -38.09 -6.82
CA ASP A 21 -4.81 -37.35 -5.62
C ASP A 21 -5.44 -35.99 -5.95
N TYR A 22 -5.73 -35.75 -7.23
CA TYR A 22 -6.22 -34.47 -7.76
C TYR A 22 -7.46 -33.95 -7.00
N GLU A 23 -8.41 -34.84 -6.66
CA GLU A 23 -9.66 -34.43 -6.03
C GLU A 23 -9.44 -33.88 -4.60
N ASP A 24 -8.55 -34.50 -3.82
CA ASP A 24 -8.19 -34.04 -2.46
C ASP A 24 -7.35 -32.75 -2.50
N ILE A 25 -6.37 -32.69 -3.42
CA ILE A 25 -5.53 -31.51 -3.64
C ILE A 25 -6.38 -30.30 -4.06
N ASN A 26 -7.32 -30.50 -4.98
CA ASN A 26 -8.21 -29.44 -5.47
C ASN A 26 -9.17 -28.95 -4.36
N ALA A 27 -9.76 -29.87 -3.58
CA ALA A 27 -10.61 -29.50 -2.44
C ALA A 27 -9.85 -28.67 -1.39
N LYS A 28 -8.60 -29.05 -1.09
CA LYS A 28 -7.72 -28.31 -0.18
C LYS A 28 -7.33 -26.94 -0.73
N HIS A 29 -7.04 -26.84 -2.03
CA HIS A 29 -6.74 -25.58 -2.71
C HIS A 29 -7.92 -24.61 -2.66
N ILE A 30 -9.13 -25.08 -2.99
CA ILE A 30 -10.36 -24.28 -2.95
C ILE A 30 -10.63 -23.78 -1.52
N LYS A 31 -10.43 -24.64 -0.51
CA LYS A 31 -10.60 -24.26 0.90
C LYS A 31 -9.61 -23.18 1.31
N ASN A 32 -8.33 -23.34 0.99
CA ASN A 32 -7.29 -22.37 1.31
C ASN A 32 -7.51 -21.03 0.58
N GLN A 33 -7.90 -21.05 -0.68
CA GLN A 33 -8.21 -19.85 -1.45
C GLN A 33 -9.38 -19.07 -0.83
N LYS A 34 -10.43 -19.75 -0.37
CA LYS A 34 -11.55 -19.11 0.35
C LYS A 34 -11.10 -18.46 1.65
N ILE A 35 -10.26 -19.14 2.44
CA ILE A 35 -9.72 -18.59 3.69
C ILE A 35 -8.88 -17.34 3.42
N MET A 36 -7.95 -17.42 2.46
CA MET A 36 -7.09 -16.30 2.09
C MET A 36 -7.91 -15.09 1.63
N LYS A 37 -8.90 -15.32 0.75
CA LYS A 37 -9.82 -14.25 0.30
C LYS A 37 -10.53 -13.57 1.47
N ASN A 38 -10.98 -14.34 2.46
CA ASN A 38 -11.68 -13.79 3.62
C ASN A 38 -10.76 -12.97 4.52
N VAL A 39 -9.51 -13.43 4.74
CA VAL A 39 -8.49 -12.69 5.50
C VAL A 39 -8.16 -11.36 4.82
N TYR A 40 -7.94 -11.36 3.50
CA TYR A 40 -7.66 -10.14 2.75
C TYR A 40 -8.83 -9.14 2.78
N LEU A 41 -10.07 -9.63 2.76
CA LEU A 41 -11.26 -8.79 2.89
C LEU A 41 -11.31 -8.09 4.25
N VAL A 42 -11.02 -8.80 5.35
CA VAL A 42 -10.97 -8.21 6.70
C VAL A 42 -9.89 -7.12 6.79
N ILE A 43 -8.68 -7.40 6.28
CA ILE A 43 -7.58 -6.44 6.25
C ILE A 43 -7.97 -5.20 5.42
N PHE A 44 -8.66 -5.40 4.29
CA PHE A 44 -9.12 -4.31 3.45
C PHE A 44 -10.11 -3.37 4.16
N ILE A 45 -11.07 -3.93 4.91
CA ILE A 45 -12.03 -3.13 5.69
C ILE A 45 -11.30 -2.31 6.77
N ILE A 46 -10.39 -2.93 7.51
CA ILE A 46 -9.61 -2.24 8.54
C ILE A 46 -8.79 -1.10 7.92
N TYR A 47 -8.17 -1.36 6.77
CA TYR A 47 -7.39 -0.36 6.04
C TYR A 47 -8.24 0.84 5.61
N LEU A 48 -9.45 0.60 5.08
CA LEU A 48 -10.38 1.67 4.73
C LEU A 48 -10.78 2.52 5.93
N ILE A 49 -11.12 1.89 7.06
CA ILE A 49 -11.51 2.60 8.29
C ILE A 49 -10.37 3.50 8.77
N ILE A 50 -9.16 2.96 8.88
CA ILE A 50 -7.98 3.72 9.31
C ILE A 50 -7.68 4.87 8.34
N GLY A 51 -7.75 4.61 7.03
CA GLY A 51 -7.50 5.63 6.01
C GLY A 51 -8.50 6.78 6.06
N ILE A 52 -9.80 6.49 6.19
CA ILE A 52 -10.85 7.51 6.29
C ILE A 52 -10.68 8.34 7.56
N ILE A 53 -10.44 7.70 8.71
CA ILE A 53 -10.22 8.38 9.99
C ILE A 53 -8.98 9.29 9.89
N SER A 54 -7.88 8.78 9.34
CA SER A 54 -6.65 9.55 9.16
C SER A 54 -6.88 10.78 8.28
N LEU A 55 -7.61 10.62 7.17
CA LEU A 55 -7.94 11.72 6.26
C LEU A 55 -8.83 12.77 6.94
N ALA A 56 -9.85 12.33 7.69
CA ALA A 56 -10.75 13.21 8.44
C ALA A 56 -10.01 14.04 9.50
N ILE A 57 -9.11 13.40 10.26
CA ILE A 57 -8.24 14.08 11.24
C ILE A 57 -7.33 15.09 10.53
N PHE A 58 -6.76 14.72 9.38
CA PHE A 58 -5.92 15.62 8.58
C PHE A 58 -6.67 16.88 8.12
N VAL A 59 -7.92 16.74 7.69
CA VAL A 59 -8.76 17.89 7.28
C VAL A 59 -9.10 18.76 8.49
N LYS A 60 -9.43 18.18 9.64
CA LYS A 60 -9.74 18.92 10.88
C LYS A 60 -8.54 19.71 11.41
N LEU A 61 -7.34 19.17 11.28
CA LEU A 61 -6.10 19.81 11.74
C LEU A 61 -5.53 20.85 10.76
N LYS A 62 -6.19 21.11 9.63
CA LYS A 62 -5.75 22.08 8.60
C LYS A 62 -5.40 23.48 9.15
N ASN A 63 -6.10 23.92 10.20
CA ASN A 63 -5.91 25.26 10.79
C ASN A 63 -4.85 25.33 11.90
N TRP A 64 -4.25 24.21 12.30
CA TRP A 64 -3.21 24.21 13.33
C TRP A 64 -1.86 24.72 12.79
N TYR A 65 -1.20 25.56 13.57
CA TYR A 65 0.04 26.28 13.21
C TYR A 65 1.18 25.34 12.76
N ILE A 66 1.25 24.15 13.37
CA ILE A 66 2.23 23.08 13.07
C ILE A 66 2.11 22.58 11.61
N ILE A 67 0.90 22.62 11.05
CA ILE A 67 0.60 22.12 9.70
C ILE A 67 0.83 23.19 8.63
N LYS A 68 0.62 24.48 8.97
CA LYS A 68 0.90 25.61 8.08
C LYS A 68 2.40 25.68 7.72
N GLN A 69 3.28 25.30 8.65
CA GLN A 69 4.73 25.28 8.48
C GLN A 69 5.25 24.10 7.62
N ARG A 70 4.46 23.03 7.45
CA ARG A 70 4.87 21.75 6.83
C ARG A 70 4.33 21.50 5.40
N ASN A 71 3.89 22.54 4.68
CA ASN A 71 3.25 22.39 3.36
C ASN A 71 2.12 21.35 3.38
N PHE A 72 1.02 21.71 4.05
CA PHE A 72 -0.19 20.88 4.22
C PHE A 72 -0.60 20.13 2.95
N LYS A 73 -0.62 20.83 1.80
CA LYS A 73 -1.00 20.25 0.50
C LYS A 73 -0.13 19.05 0.11
N LEU A 74 1.19 19.13 0.29
CA LEU A 74 2.11 18.07 -0.12
C LEU A 74 1.97 16.83 0.77
N THR A 75 1.79 17.01 2.08
CA THR A 75 1.59 15.89 3.01
C THR A 75 0.24 15.22 2.80
N PHE A 76 -0.81 16.00 2.51
CA PHE A 76 -2.14 15.47 2.19
C PHE A 76 -2.15 14.66 0.90
N ILE A 77 -1.54 15.19 -0.17
CA ILE A 77 -1.40 14.50 -1.45
C ILE A 77 -0.60 13.21 -1.30
N ASN A 78 0.47 13.23 -0.50
CA ASN A 78 1.26 12.02 -0.24
C ASN A 78 0.45 10.92 0.46
N GLY A 79 -0.32 11.30 1.50
CA GLY A 79 -1.20 10.37 2.21
C GLY A 79 -2.29 9.80 1.32
N LEU A 80 -2.84 10.63 0.42
CA LEU A 80 -3.84 10.20 -0.56
C LEU A 80 -3.25 9.18 -1.55
N PHE A 81 -2.06 9.44 -2.10
CA PHE A 81 -1.40 8.49 -3.02
C PHE A 81 -1.00 7.18 -2.33
N ALA A 82 -0.51 7.24 -1.10
CA ALA A 82 -0.22 6.05 -0.30
C ALA A 82 -1.50 5.24 -0.03
N PHE A 83 -2.61 5.92 0.29
CA PHE A 83 -3.91 5.27 0.48
C PHE A 83 -4.41 4.60 -0.80
N ILE A 84 -4.33 5.27 -1.96
CA ILE A 84 -4.70 4.70 -3.26
C ILE A 84 -3.82 3.49 -3.59
N SER A 85 -2.51 3.60 -3.39
CA SER A 85 -1.58 2.50 -3.66
C SER A 85 -1.88 1.27 -2.80
N GLY A 86 -2.13 1.45 -1.50
CA GLY A 86 -2.53 0.38 -0.61
C GLY A 86 -3.88 -0.24 -0.97
N LEU A 87 -4.86 0.61 -1.33
CA LEU A 87 -6.19 0.17 -1.75
C LEU A 87 -6.09 -0.71 -3.00
N VAL A 88 -5.39 -0.28 -4.04
CA VAL A 88 -5.21 -1.09 -5.26
C VAL A 88 -4.47 -2.39 -4.96
N THR A 89 -3.42 -2.36 -4.13
CA THR A 89 -2.65 -3.56 -3.79
C THR A 89 -3.51 -4.63 -3.11
N LEU A 90 -4.38 -4.21 -2.17
CA LEU A 90 -5.32 -5.11 -1.51
C LEU A 90 -6.46 -5.54 -2.45
N LEU A 91 -6.86 -4.68 -3.39
CA LEU A 91 -7.92 -4.97 -4.35
C LEU A 91 -7.49 -6.04 -5.37
N VAL A 92 -6.21 -6.08 -5.75
CA VAL A 92 -5.61 -7.15 -6.60
C VAL A 92 -5.75 -8.53 -5.95
N GLN A 93 -5.74 -8.61 -4.62
CA GLN A 93 -5.87 -9.88 -3.90
C GLN A 93 -7.31 -10.42 -3.91
N ILE A 94 -8.30 -9.56 -4.19
CA ILE A 94 -9.72 -9.90 -4.17
C ILE A 94 -10.28 -10.03 -5.59
N TYR A 95 -9.83 -9.17 -6.50
CA TYR A 95 -10.27 -9.09 -7.89
C TYR A 95 -9.07 -9.10 -8.83
N THR A 96 -9.21 -9.80 -9.96
CA THR A 96 -8.29 -9.74 -11.08
C THR A 96 -8.38 -8.36 -11.74
N LEU A 97 -7.49 -7.47 -11.35
CA LEU A 97 -7.30 -6.17 -12.00
C LEU A 97 -6.46 -6.31 -13.28
N PRO A 98 -6.64 -5.42 -14.27
CA PRO A 98 -5.81 -5.42 -15.46
C PRO A 98 -4.33 -5.19 -15.11
N CYS A 99 -3.45 -6.02 -15.67
CA CYS A 99 -2.02 -6.06 -15.34
C CYS A 99 -1.31 -4.70 -15.47
N GLY A 100 -1.69 -3.90 -16.47
CA GLY A 100 -1.11 -2.56 -16.67
C GLY A 100 -1.42 -1.60 -15.53
N PHE A 101 -2.60 -1.70 -14.92
CA PHE A 101 -3.00 -0.84 -13.81
C PHE A 101 -2.24 -1.22 -12.53
N THR A 102 -2.07 -2.52 -12.28
CA THR A 102 -1.34 -3.00 -11.09
C THR A 102 0.15 -2.64 -11.19
N LEU A 103 0.75 -2.80 -12.37
CA LEU A 103 2.12 -2.36 -12.64
C LEU A 103 2.29 -0.86 -12.45
N TYR A 104 1.39 -0.04 -13.01
CA TYR A 104 1.48 1.41 -12.86
C TYR A 104 1.44 1.85 -11.38
N VAL A 105 0.58 1.23 -10.57
CA VAL A 105 0.51 1.56 -9.14
C VAL A 105 1.78 1.12 -8.41
N SER A 106 2.30 -0.08 -8.67
CA SER A 106 3.50 -0.60 -8.02
C SER A 106 4.80 0.09 -8.45
N ASP A 107 4.89 0.55 -9.70
CA ASP A 107 6.14 1.09 -10.27
C ASP A 107 6.17 2.62 -10.35
N VAL A 108 5.02 3.29 -10.32
CA VAL A 108 4.95 4.75 -10.39
C VAL A 108 4.45 5.33 -9.08
N ILE A 109 3.25 4.94 -8.64
CA ILE A 109 2.63 5.55 -7.45
C ILE A 109 3.44 5.22 -6.20
N ASN A 110 3.87 3.96 -6.07
CA ASN A 110 4.58 3.47 -4.91
C ASN A 110 5.94 4.17 -4.65
N PRO A 111 6.87 4.22 -5.62
CA PRO A 111 8.11 4.99 -5.44
C PRO A 111 7.87 6.50 -5.34
N PHE A 112 6.83 7.05 -5.97
CA PHE A 112 6.52 8.48 -5.87
C PHE A 112 6.19 8.92 -4.44
N TYR A 113 5.30 8.20 -3.74
CA TYR A 113 4.98 8.55 -2.36
C TYR A 113 6.15 8.29 -1.40
N ASN A 114 6.95 7.25 -1.66
CA ASN A 114 8.17 6.96 -0.90
C ASN A 114 9.24 8.05 -1.08
N ALA A 115 9.40 8.60 -2.29
CA ALA A 115 10.29 9.72 -2.56
C ALA A 115 9.86 10.99 -1.83
N ILE A 116 8.55 11.28 -1.77
CA ILE A 116 8.02 12.40 -0.99
C ILE A 116 8.28 12.18 0.51
N PHE A 117 8.09 10.96 1.02
CA PHE A 117 8.38 10.62 2.40
C PHE A 117 9.87 10.81 2.73
N LEU A 118 10.76 10.32 1.87
CA LEU A 118 12.21 10.46 1.99
C LEU A 118 12.66 11.93 1.95
N SER A 119 12.13 12.73 1.02
CA SER A 119 12.42 14.17 0.95
C SER A 119 12.01 14.88 2.25
N ARG A 120 10.89 14.48 2.85
CA ARG A 120 10.41 15.06 4.11
C ARG A 120 11.24 14.64 5.33
N SER A 121 11.62 13.38 5.43
CA SER A 121 12.50 12.91 6.51
C SER A 121 13.89 13.54 6.39
N LEU A 122 14.43 13.62 5.17
CA LEU A 122 15.70 14.27 4.88
C LEU A 122 15.68 15.75 5.26
N ARG A 123 14.59 16.49 4.97
CA ARG A 123 14.44 17.89 5.42
C ARG A 123 14.58 18.02 6.94
N ILE A 124 13.98 17.13 7.72
CA ILE A 124 14.07 17.16 9.19
C ILE A 124 15.50 16.88 9.65
N VAL A 125 16.16 15.87 9.06
CA VAL A 125 17.56 15.52 9.37
C VAL A 125 18.50 16.67 9.02
N LEU A 126 18.32 17.30 7.86
CA LEU A 126 19.11 18.46 7.45
C LEU A 126 18.87 19.66 8.37
N LEU A 127 17.62 19.93 8.78
CA LEU A 127 17.32 20.99 9.75
C LEU A 127 18.00 20.75 11.11
N TYR A 128 18.11 19.49 11.54
CA TYR A 128 18.82 19.11 12.76
C TYR A 128 20.34 19.25 12.60
N LYS A 129 20.91 18.80 11.47
CA LYS A 129 22.35 18.91 11.15
C LYS A 129 22.81 20.36 10.98
N PHE A 130 22.02 21.19 10.31
CA PHE A 130 22.31 22.61 10.10
C PHE A 130 21.99 23.49 11.31
N ASN A 131 21.62 22.89 12.45
CA ASN A 131 21.66 23.55 13.76
C ASN A 131 20.77 24.81 13.88
N ILE A 132 19.75 24.96 13.01
CA ILE A 132 18.81 26.10 13.03
C ILE A 132 18.05 26.17 14.37
N PHE A 133 17.96 25.06 15.11
CA PHE A 133 17.37 25.00 16.45
C PHE A 133 18.35 25.22 17.61
N LYS A 134 19.67 25.20 17.40
CA LYS A 134 20.66 25.39 18.48
C LYS A 134 21.13 26.85 18.60
N GLY A 135 20.78 27.70 17.64
CA GLY A 135 21.08 29.14 17.65
C GLY A 135 19.95 30.03 18.20
N LYS A 136 18.82 29.45 18.61
CA LYS A 136 17.69 30.21 19.16
C LYS A 136 17.18 29.54 20.44
N ASN A 137 17.78 29.95 21.56
CA ASN A 137 17.13 29.95 22.87
C ASN A 137 15.81 30.72 22.76
N TYR A 138 14.71 30.05 22.42
CA TYR A 138 13.39 30.51 22.80
C TYR A 138 12.95 29.69 24.01
N ILE A 139 13.00 30.39 25.13
CA ILE A 139 12.35 30.05 26.39
C ILE A 139 10.88 29.73 26.09
N ILE A 140 10.42 28.68 26.77
CA ILE A 140 9.05 28.14 26.84
C ILE A 140 8.01 29.24 26.95
#